data_AF-A0A0G4EG77-F1
#
_entry.id   AF-A0A0G4EG77-F1
#
_cell.length_a   1.000
_cell.length_b   1.000
_cell.length_c   1.000
_cell.angle_alpha   90.00
_cell.angle_beta   90.00
_cell.angle_gamma   90.00
#
_symmetry.space_group_name_H-M   'P 1'
#
loop_
_entity.id
_entity.type
_entity.pdbx_description
1 polymer ?
#
loop_
_entity_poly.entity_id
_entity_poly.type
_entity_poly.pdbx_seq_one_letter_code
_entity_poly.pdbx_strand_id
1 'polypeptide(L)'
;MLLNVGGMVMEFHRHQLLRCGLRGTCLAVLLNRFPGWLLTDAEGVHFVDADPFYFIWFTVMLYLGDRIDVSEICEGCPSAFPFYHDRFFAKTDLNTEPQTGDHEGDAFRQFMAEMGAFIHSSAGGTSGSEVLTARVDDLTVATTDATLDDFDTLHERFSKYRGPVVDVSADHLRKIVDYLRRIRIASDAAIPLPTSTSPGELLYACEMYGLMEQVYLSMIGKSHSHIQCILKSSHDDCEFHTLVQRAEGLQGGLLFVVESEREARRHRFACHIDGPLIAPSDPTAELCTGCPVTFYSISGAFEEADGIVKIAIPNDQQWMTVAGTQGTVTNTDGVLHCKVAIGGGRLWLGCAKDRPAGDLRRCAQWVKRIELPVGKTYRGGFFHDNGYATLATSFGFTCADMEIYTLQPDCGWEWLRAVADVLLSPST
;
A
#
# COMPACT_ATOMS: atom_id res chain seq x y z
N MET A 1 23.80 -12.38 22.56
CA MET A 1 23.87 -13.11 21.26
C MET A 1 24.04 -12.08 20.17
N LEU A 2 24.66 -12.42 19.06
CA LEU A 2 24.64 -11.55 17.88
C LEU A 2 23.32 -11.75 17.13
N LEU A 3 22.74 -10.65 16.67
CA LEU A 3 21.51 -10.60 15.90
C LEU A 3 21.73 -9.68 14.70
N ASN A 4 21.44 -10.18 13.50
CA ASN A 4 21.32 -9.37 12.30
C ASN A 4 19.85 -9.02 12.13
N VAL A 5 19.51 -7.73 12.25
CA VAL A 5 18.14 -7.24 12.05
C VAL A 5 18.12 -6.38 10.80
N GLY A 6 17.46 -6.86 9.75
CA GLY A 6 17.31 -6.12 8.50
C GLY A 6 18.61 -5.65 7.84
N GLY A 7 19.76 -6.27 8.14
CA GLY A 7 21.10 -5.93 7.62
C GLY A 7 22.04 -5.32 8.65
N MET A 8 21.55 -4.99 9.85
CA MET A 8 22.37 -4.42 10.93
C MET A 8 22.67 -5.47 11.99
N VAL A 9 23.96 -5.78 12.16
CA VAL A 9 24.42 -6.69 13.21
C VAL A 9 24.57 -5.93 14.53
N MET A 10 23.97 -6.45 15.59
CA MET A 10 24.04 -5.87 16.93
C MET A 10 24.15 -6.94 18.01
N GLU A 11 24.75 -6.57 19.15
CA GLU A 11 24.70 -7.40 20.34
C GLU A 11 23.32 -7.27 21.00
N PHE A 12 22.64 -8.40 21.16
CA PHE A 12 21.34 -8.46 21.82
C PHE A 12 21.41 -9.31 23.08
N HIS A 13 21.10 -8.70 24.22
CA HIS A 13 21.14 -9.34 25.54
C HIS A 13 19.84 -10.09 25.83
N ARG A 14 19.58 -11.22 25.12
CA ARG A 14 18.32 -12.00 25.25
C ARG A 14 17.93 -12.41 26.67
N HIS A 15 18.88 -12.50 27.60
CA HIS A 15 18.60 -12.80 29.01
C HIS A 15 17.79 -11.70 29.70
N GLN A 16 17.84 -10.45 29.20
CA GLN A 16 16.99 -9.36 29.68
C GLN A 16 15.49 -9.63 29.43
N LEU A 17 15.16 -10.45 28.42
CA LEU A 17 13.78 -10.86 28.15
C LEU A 17 13.23 -11.85 29.18
N LEU A 18 14.09 -12.40 30.06
CA LEU A 18 13.67 -13.32 31.13
C LEU A 18 13.23 -12.59 32.41
N ARG A 19 13.30 -11.25 32.43
CA ARG A 19 12.79 -10.42 33.53
C ARG A 19 11.27 -10.59 33.68
N CYS A 20 10.77 -10.29 34.88
CA CYS A 20 9.33 -10.27 35.17
C CYS A 20 8.61 -9.33 34.18
N GLY A 21 7.45 -9.76 33.67
CA GLY A 21 6.69 -9.02 32.65
C GLY A 21 7.07 -9.32 31.19
N LEU A 22 8.33 -9.70 30.93
CA LEU A 22 8.83 -9.99 29.57
C LEU A 22 8.91 -11.48 29.24
N ARG A 23 9.10 -12.35 30.25
CA ARG A 23 9.32 -13.80 30.03
C ARG A 23 8.20 -14.49 29.24
N GLY A 24 6.95 -14.03 29.37
CA GLY A 24 5.77 -14.56 28.67
C GLY A 24 5.46 -13.86 27.35
N THR A 25 6.42 -13.18 26.74
CA THR A 25 6.25 -12.55 25.41
C THR A 25 6.72 -13.49 24.30
N CYS A 26 6.12 -13.37 23.12
CA CYS A 26 6.50 -14.17 21.96
C CYS A 26 7.99 -14.01 21.58
N LEU A 27 8.55 -12.79 21.67
CA LEU A 27 9.97 -12.57 21.41
C LEU A 27 10.87 -13.27 22.45
N ALA A 28 10.48 -13.28 23.72
CA ALA A 28 11.22 -13.99 24.76
C ALA A 28 11.26 -15.50 24.48
N VAL A 29 10.14 -16.08 24.08
CA VAL A 29 10.04 -17.50 23.70
C VAL A 29 10.86 -17.79 22.46
N LEU A 30 10.72 -17.00 21.38
CA LEU A 30 11.47 -17.20 20.13
C LEU A 30 13.00 -17.21 20.38
N LEU A 31 13.53 -16.19 21.07
CA LEU A 31 14.98 -16.04 21.20
C LEU A 31 15.63 -16.95 22.26
N ASN A 32 14.87 -17.41 23.26
CA ASN A 32 15.40 -18.27 24.32
C ASN A 32 15.12 -19.76 24.08
N ARG A 33 13.96 -20.10 23.51
CA ARG A 33 13.56 -21.50 23.28
C ARG A 33 13.83 -21.97 21.85
N PHE A 34 13.60 -21.10 20.86
CA PHE A 34 13.66 -21.46 19.44
C PHE A 34 14.71 -20.67 18.63
N PRO A 35 15.93 -20.40 19.14
CA PRO A 35 16.91 -19.61 18.39
C PRO A 35 17.30 -20.27 17.07
N GLY A 36 17.30 -21.61 17.00
CA GLY A 36 17.57 -22.37 15.77
C GLY A 36 16.45 -22.36 14.74
N TRP A 37 15.33 -21.70 15.03
CA TRP A 37 14.23 -21.50 14.07
C TRP A 37 14.38 -20.20 13.29
N LEU A 38 15.30 -19.34 13.69
CA LEU A 38 15.66 -18.17 12.90
C LEU A 38 16.55 -18.57 11.73
N LEU A 39 16.41 -17.85 10.62
CA LEU A 39 17.40 -17.83 9.56
C LEU A 39 18.77 -17.40 10.10
N THR A 40 19.83 -17.75 9.39
CA THR A 40 21.17 -17.19 9.61
C THR A 40 21.65 -16.51 8.34
N ASP A 41 22.35 -15.39 8.48
CA ASP A 41 23.02 -14.77 7.34
C ASP A 41 24.26 -15.55 6.89
N ALA A 42 24.96 -15.03 5.87
CA ALA A 42 26.16 -15.66 5.32
C ALA A 42 27.31 -15.83 6.33
N GLU A 43 27.31 -15.07 7.42
CA GLU A 43 28.31 -15.14 8.50
C GLU A 43 27.85 -16.04 9.65
N GLY A 44 26.69 -16.71 9.51
CA GLY A 44 26.12 -17.58 10.53
C GLY A 44 25.45 -16.83 11.68
N VAL A 45 25.17 -15.53 11.54
CA VAL A 45 24.49 -14.73 12.56
C VAL A 45 22.98 -14.89 12.42
N HIS A 46 22.28 -15.13 13.53
CA HIS A 46 20.82 -15.22 13.54
C HIS A 46 20.17 -13.95 12.98
N PHE A 47 19.24 -14.13 12.05
CA PHE A 47 18.58 -13.07 11.31
C PHE A 47 17.13 -12.90 11.76
N VAL A 48 16.71 -11.64 11.94
CA VAL A 48 15.31 -11.25 12.14
C VAL A 48 14.93 -10.25 11.06
N ASP A 49 13.91 -10.61 10.28
CA ASP A 49 13.42 -9.79 9.18
C ASP A 49 12.47 -8.69 9.69
N ALA A 50 13.05 -7.66 10.29
CA ALA A 50 12.35 -6.52 10.88
C ALA A 50 13.12 -5.21 10.65
N ASP A 51 12.53 -4.06 11.01
CA ASP A 51 13.25 -2.79 11.03
C ASP A 51 14.37 -2.80 12.09
N PRO A 52 15.65 -2.62 11.72
CA PRO A 52 16.73 -2.53 12.69
C PRO A 52 16.52 -1.44 13.74
N PHE A 53 15.89 -0.32 13.38
CA PHE A 53 15.73 0.80 14.31
C PHE A 53 14.78 0.48 15.46
N TYR A 54 13.81 -0.41 15.25
CA TYR A 54 12.99 -0.94 16.33
C TYR A 54 13.85 -1.72 17.34
N PHE A 55 14.75 -2.59 16.88
CA PHE A 55 15.63 -3.36 17.77
C PHE A 55 16.71 -2.51 18.45
N ILE A 56 17.21 -1.46 17.79
CA ILE A 56 18.12 -0.48 18.40
C ILE A 56 17.42 0.22 19.57
N TRP A 57 16.23 0.80 19.30
CA TRP A 57 15.41 1.43 20.34
C TRP A 57 15.11 0.44 21.46
N PHE A 58 14.66 -0.77 21.11
CA PHE A 58 14.28 -1.77 22.08
C PHE A 58 15.46 -2.19 22.97
N THR A 59 16.66 -2.35 22.41
CA THR A 59 17.88 -2.65 23.17
C THR A 59 18.22 -1.57 24.18
N VAL A 60 18.09 -0.29 23.78
CA VAL A 60 18.25 0.85 24.69
C VAL A 60 17.21 0.81 25.81
N MET A 61 15.94 0.52 25.49
CA MET A 61 14.86 0.44 26.47
C MET A 61 15.08 -0.72 27.47
N LEU A 62 15.52 -1.89 27.01
CA LEU A 62 15.88 -3.01 27.88
C LEU A 62 17.02 -2.67 28.83
N TYR A 63 18.00 -1.87 28.38
CA TYR A 63 19.10 -1.41 29.23
C TYR A 63 18.62 -0.44 30.32
N LEU A 64 17.62 0.40 30.00
CA LEU A 64 17.01 1.35 30.93
C LEU A 64 15.92 0.72 31.81
N GLY A 65 15.60 -0.58 31.64
CA GLY A 65 14.39 -1.28 32.04
C GLY A 65 13.97 -1.32 33.52
N ASP A 66 14.67 -0.62 34.42
CA ASP A 66 14.18 -0.36 35.79
C ASP A 66 13.53 1.04 35.92
N ARG A 67 13.63 1.87 34.88
CA ARG A 67 13.20 3.28 34.89
C ARG A 67 12.07 3.60 33.92
N ILE A 68 11.82 2.73 32.94
CA ILE A 68 10.83 2.96 31.89
C ILE A 68 10.07 1.66 31.64
N ASP A 69 8.74 1.76 31.54
CA ASP A 69 7.91 0.65 31.13
C ASP A 69 8.17 0.33 29.66
N VAL A 70 8.79 -0.81 29.41
CA VAL A 70 9.15 -1.27 28.07
C VAL A 70 7.96 -1.83 27.30
N SER A 71 6.78 -1.95 27.91
CA SER A 71 5.53 -2.37 27.25
C SER A 71 4.78 -1.22 26.57
N GLU A 72 5.21 0.02 26.80
CA GLU A 72 4.67 1.19 26.12
C GLU A 72 5.68 1.78 25.13
N ILE A 73 5.20 2.11 23.94
CA ILE A 73 5.98 2.81 22.94
C ILE A 73 5.91 4.30 23.24
N CYS A 74 7.08 4.94 23.30
CA CYS A 74 7.15 6.38 23.54
C CYS A 74 6.47 7.17 22.42
N GLU A 75 5.81 8.27 22.79
CA GLU A 75 5.24 9.21 21.83
C GLU A 75 6.33 9.72 20.86
N GLY A 76 6.03 9.77 19.57
CA GLY A 76 6.95 10.22 18.52
C GLY A 76 7.86 9.13 17.94
N CYS A 77 7.76 7.87 18.39
CA CYS A 77 8.42 6.76 17.71
C CYS A 77 7.92 6.60 16.26
N PRO A 78 8.76 6.06 15.34
CA PRO A 78 8.33 5.75 13.97
C PRO A 78 7.07 4.88 13.94
N SER A 79 6.20 5.11 12.95
CA SER A 79 4.92 4.40 12.83
C SER A 79 5.04 2.89 12.64
N ALA A 80 6.21 2.39 12.24
CA ALA A 80 6.50 0.96 12.15
C ALA A 80 6.75 0.30 13.52
N PHE A 81 7.08 1.06 14.57
CA PHE A 81 7.42 0.48 15.87
C PHE A 81 6.24 -0.24 16.53
N PRO A 82 5.01 0.35 16.60
CA PRO A 82 3.83 -0.35 17.09
C PRO A 82 3.61 -1.71 16.42
N PHE A 83 3.77 -1.77 15.10
CA PHE A 83 3.57 -2.99 14.33
C PHE A 83 4.43 -4.17 14.83
N TYR A 84 5.71 -3.91 15.09
CA TYR A 84 6.64 -4.92 15.59
C TYR A 84 6.47 -5.16 17.08
N HIS A 85 6.22 -4.09 17.85
CA HIS A 85 6.03 -4.18 19.28
C HIS A 85 4.85 -5.10 19.63
N ASP A 86 3.69 -4.91 18.99
CA ASP A 86 2.48 -5.68 19.27
C ASP A 86 2.72 -7.19 19.10
N ARG A 87 3.44 -7.59 18.04
CA ARG A 87 3.76 -9.01 17.76
C ARG A 87 4.81 -9.55 18.71
N PHE A 88 5.91 -8.83 18.89
CA PHE A 88 7.01 -9.29 19.73
C PHE A 88 6.62 -9.34 21.21
N PHE A 89 5.73 -8.46 21.66
CA PHE A 89 5.19 -8.41 23.02
C PHE A 89 3.88 -9.16 23.21
N ALA A 90 3.31 -9.73 22.14
CA ALA A 90 2.15 -10.61 22.23
C ALA A 90 2.37 -11.66 23.31
N LYS A 91 1.41 -11.79 24.22
CA LYS A 91 1.51 -12.72 25.34
C LYS A 91 1.27 -14.14 24.83
N THR A 92 2.02 -15.08 25.40
CA THR A 92 1.88 -16.49 25.11
C THR A 92 1.99 -17.31 26.40
N ASP A 93 1.23 -18.39 26.46
CA ASP A 93 1.32 -19.38 27.55
C ASP A 93 2.50 -20.35 27.34
N LEU A 94 3.22 -20.25 26.22
CA LEU A 94 4.45 -21.02 26.02
C LEU A 94 5.54 -20.55 26.98
N ASN A 95 6.20 -21.53 27.60
CA ASN A 95 7.38 -21.28 28.42
C ASN A 95 8.65 -21.19 27.57
N THR A 96 9.61 -20.39 28.06
CA THR A 96 10.96 -20.28 27.48
C THR A 96 11.76 -21.58 27.62
N GLU A 97 11.31 -22.49 28.49
CA GLU A 97 11.84 -23.84 28.63
C GLU A 97 10.85 -24.83 28.00
N PRO A 98 11.32 -25.80 27.20
CA PRO A 98 10.43 -26.73 26.52
C PRO A 98 9.73 -27.67 27.50
N GLN A 99 8.43 -27.87 27.31
CA GLN A 99 7.62 -28.87 28.03
C GLN A 99 7.10 -29.94 27.06
N THR A 100 6.86 -31.14 27.59
CA THR A 100 6.37 -32.28 26.81
C THR A 100 4.97 -31.99 26.27
N GLY A 101 4.78 -32.08 24.95
CA GLY A 101 3.47 -31.92 24.30
C GLY A 101 3.12 -30.50 23.85
N ASP A 102 4.00 -29.51 24.08
CA ASP A 102 3.72 -28.10 23.72
C ASP A 102 3.37 -27.90 22.24
N HIS A 103 3.95 -28.71 21.35
CA HIS A 103 3.81 -28.57 19.90
C HIS A 103 2.40 -28.88 19.36
N GLU A 104 1.51 -29.48 20.18
CA GLU A 104 0.14 -29.85 19.79
C GLU A 104 -0.92 -28.91 20.38
N GLY A 105 -0.51 -28.00 21.28
CA GLY A 105 -1.41 -27.12 22.03
C GLY A 105 -1.82 -25.83 21.31
N ASP A 106 -2.91 -25.22 21.76
CA ASP A 106 -3.40 -23.92 21.27
C ASP A 106 -2.36 -22.80 21.43
N ALA A 107 -1.61 -22.81 22.54
CA ALA A 107 -0.56 -21.83 22.81
C ALA A 107 0.54 -21.83 21.73
N PHE A 108 0.88 -23.01 21.20
CA PHE A 108 1.85 -23.13 20.12
C PHE A 108 1.29 -22.63 18.79
N ARG A 109 0.02 -22.93 18.47
CA ARG A 109 -0.65 -22.37 17.28
C ARG A 109 -0.70 -20.84 17.33
N GLN A 110 -1.06 -20.26 18.47
CA GLN A 110 -1.08 -18.80 18.66
C GLN A 110 0.32 -18.19 18.51
N PHE A 111 1.33 -18.80 19.11
CA PHE A 111 2.73 -18.37 18.92
C PHE A 111 3.14 -18.39 17.44
N MET A 112 2.81 -19.46 16.71
CA MET A 112 3.12 -19.56 15.28
C MET A 112 2.33 -18.55 14.44
N ALA A 113 1.11 -18.19 14.83
CA ALA A 113 0.36 -17.12 14.17
C ALA A 113 1.05 -15.75 14.32
N GLU A 114 1.62 -15.45 15.49
CA GLU A 114 2.33 -14.18 15.76
C GLU A 114 3.75 -14.16 15.17
N MET A 115 4.49 -15.27 15.33
CA MET A 115 5.93 -15.32 15.06
C MET A 115 6.30 -16.07 13.78
N GLY A 116 5.35 -16.75 13.13
CA GLY A 116 5.58 -17.57 11.95
C GLY A 116 6.32 -16.82 10.85
N ALA A 117 5.97 -15.55 10.64
CA ALA A 117 6.59 -14.70 9.61
C ALA A 117 8.05 -14.32 9.89
N PHE A 118 8.58 -14.60 11.09
CA PHE A 118 10.00 -14.44 11.43
C PHE A 118 10.74 -15.78 11.54
N ILE A 119 10.00 -16.90 11.48
CA ILE A 119 10.51 -18.26 11.61
C ILE A 119 10.82 -18.85 10.24
N HIS A 120 11.95 -19.53 10.14
CA HIS A 120 12.39 -20.24 8.94
C HIS A 120 11.33 -21.25 8.47
N SER A 121 11.17 -21.37 7.15
CA SER A 121 10.18 -22.25 6.53
C SER A 121 10.32 -23.72 6.96
N SER A 122 11.54 -24.23 7.13
CA SER A 122 11.75 -25.62 7.59
C SER A 122 11.31 -25.89 9.03
N ALA A 123 11.07 -24.85 9.82
CA ALA A 123 10.52 -24.93 11.17
C ALA A 123 9.01 -24.65 11.19
N GLY A 124 8.35 -24.62 10.03
CA GLY A 124 6.92 -24.35 9.88
C GLY A 124 6.55 -22.87 9.87
N GLY A 125 7.53 -21.96 9.77
CA GLY A 125 7.29 -20.53 9.59
C GLY A 125 7.12 -20.11 8.13
N THR A 126 7.04 -18.81 7.91
CA THR A 126 6.80 -18.18 6.60
C THR A 126 7.83 -17.09 6.28
N SER A 127 8.95 -17.02 7.03
CA SER A 127 10.04 -16.08 6.79
C SER A 127 10.84 -16.40 5.51
N GLY A 128 10.54 -17.49 4.81
CA GLY A 128 11.28 -17.94 3.63
C GLY A 128 12.44 -18.87 3.96
N SER A 129 13.43 -18.91 3.08
CA SER A 129 14.51 -19.91 3.08
C SER A 129 15.92 -19.32 3.10
N GLU A 130 16.08 -18.05 2.73
CA GLU A 130 17.41 -17.42 2.68
C GLU A 130 17.39 -15.94 3.07
N VAL A 131 18.57 -15.44 3.48
CA VAL A 131 18.80 -14.01 3.74
C VAL A 131 19.50 -13.41 2.53
N LEU A 132 18.86 -12.43 1.92
CA LEU A 132 19.36 -11.68 0.78
C LEU A 132 19.84 -10.30 1.23
N THR A 133 20.92 -9.80 0.61
CA THR A 133 21.54 -8.52 1.01
C THR A 133 21.79 -7.61 -0.19
N ALA A 134 21.55 -6.32 0.00
CA ALA A 134 21.90 -5.26 -0.93
C ALA A 134 22.79 -4.23 -0.23
N ARG A 135 23.79 -3.71 -0.93
CA ARG A 135 24.64 -2.62 -0.43
C ARG A 135 24.23 -1.29 -1.04
N VAL A 136 24.05 -0.30 -0.18
CA VAL A 136 23.79 1.10 -0.55
C VAL A 136 24.84 1.92 0.16
N ASP A 137 25.75 2.51 -0.60
CA ASP A 137 26.98 3.09 -0.07
C ASP A 137 27.72 2.09 0.85
N ASP A 138 28.05 2.48 2.08
CA ASP A 138 28.69 1.64 3.09
C ASP A 138 27.69 0.86 3.98
N LEU A 139 26.40 1.00 3.71
CA LEU A 139 25.33 0.39 4.51
C LEU A 139 24.78 -0.87 3.85
N THR A 140 24.48 -1.87 4.68
CA THR A 140 23.85 -3.12 4.26
C THR A 140 22.37 -3.09 4.60
N VAL A 141 21.53 -3.40 3.62
CA VAL A 141 20.11 -3.72 3.82
C VAL A 141 19.95 -5.21 3.55
N ALA A 142 19.36 -5.95 4.48
CA ALA A 142 19.12 -7.38 4.33
C ALA A 142 17.65 -7.73 4.56
N THR A 143 17.12 -8.69 3.82
CA THR A 143 15.75 -9.21 4.00
C THR A 143 15.70 -10.67 3.57
N THR A 144 14.52 -11.28 3.51
CA THR A 144 14.39 -12.66 3.03
C THR A 144 13.79 -12.73 1.64
N ASP A 145 14.01 -13.86 0.97
CA ASP A 145 13.33 -14.25 -0.26
C ASP A 145 11.80 -14.07 -0.15
N ALA A 146 11.21 -14.50 0.98
CA ALA A 146 9.77 -14.38 1.19
C ALA A 146 9.25 -12.92 1.24
N THR A 147 10.07 -11.93 1.61
CA THR A 147 9.66 -10.51 1.53
C THR A 147 9.71 -9.97 0.11
N LEU A 148 10.51 -10.59 -0.77
CA LEU A 148 10.74 -10.13 -2.14
C LEU A 148 9.92 -10.92 -3.18
N ASP A 149 9.25 -12.01 -2.77
CA ASP A 149 8.63 -13.00 -3.66
C ASP A 149 7.66 -12.38 -4.69
N ASP A 150 6.85 -11.41 -4.27
CA ASP A 150 5.88 -10.72 -5.14
C ASP A 150 6.46 -9.48 -5.87
N PHE A 151 7.76 -9.21 -5.74
CA PHE A 151 8.37 -7.93 -6.14
C PHE A 151 9.60 -8.11 -7.03
N ASP A 152 9.42 -8.68 -8.22
CA ASP A 152 10.48 -9.04 -9.18
C ASP A 152 11.59 -7.98 -9.33
N THR A 153 11.22 -6.71 -9.53
CA THR A 153 12.21 -5.64 -9.76
C THR A 153 13.07 -5.39 -8.53
N LEU A 154 12.48 -5.43 -7.33
CA LEU A 154 13.23 -5.33 -6.08
C LEU A 154 14.00 -6.63 -5.81
N HIS A 155 13.41 -7.79 -6.09
CA HIS A 155 14.07 -9.08 -5.94
C HIS A 155 15.36 -9.14 -6.77
N GLU A 156 15.32 -8.74 -8.04
CA GLU A 156 16.52 -8.68 -8.88
C GLU A 156 17.60 -7.76 -8.29
N ARG A 157 17.22 -6.69 -7.56
CA ARG A 157 18.18 -5.84 -6.85
C ARG A 157 18.99 -6.60 -5.80
N PHE A 158 18.36 -7.54 -5.11
CA PHE A 158 18.99 -8.33 -4.05
C PHE A 158 19.68 -9.60 -4.58
N SER A 159 19.24 -10.16 -5.70
CA SER A 159 19.74 -11.45 -6.21
C SER A 159 20.70 -11.34 -7.40
N LYS A 160 20.47 -10.39 -8.32
CA LYS A 160 21.13 -10.33 -9.63
C LYS A 160 22.15 -9.21 -9.72
N TYR A 161 21.81 -8.00 -9.25
CA TYR A 161 22.67 -6.84 -9.37
C TYR A 161 23.68 -6.77 -8.22
N ARG A 162 24.98 -6.99 -8.53
CA ARG A 162 26.06 -6.99 -7.52
C ARG A 162 26.70 -5.63 -7.26
N GLY A 163 26.40 -4.62 -8.08
CA GLY A 163 26.89 -3.25 -7.88
C GLY A 163 26.13 -2.52 -6.76
N PRO A 164 26.71 -1.49 -6.14
CA PRO A 164 26.00 -0.69 -5.15
C PRO A 164 24.78 0.01 -5.75
N VAL A 165 23.76 0.23 -4.93
CA VAL A 165 22.63 1.10 -5.29
C VAL A 165 23.11 2.55 -5.25
N VAL A 166 22.90 3.30 -6.34
CA VAL A 166 23.38 4.69 -6.48
C VAL A 166 22.27 5.73 -6.61
N ASP A 167 21.05 5.31 -6.97
CA ASP A 167 19.93 6.23 -7.25
C ASP A 167 18.92 6.33 -6.09
N VAL A 168 19.12 5.58 -5.02
CA VAL A 168 18.24 5.53 -3.83
C VAL A 168 19.10 5.54 -2.58
N SER A 169 18.75 6.38 -1.61
CA SER A 169 19.45 6.42 -0.32
C SER A 169 19.23 5.11 0.45
N ALA A 170 20.20 4.77 1.32
CA ALA A 170 20.05 3.61 2.21
C ALA A 170 18.80 3.71 3.10
N ASP A 171 18.42 4.92 3.52
CA ASP A 171 17.22 5.16 4.31
C ASP A 171 15.94 4.84 3.54
N HIS A 172 15.83 5.28 2.28
CA HIS A 172 14.66 4.98 1.45
C HIS A 172 14.58 3.50 1.10
N LEU A 173 15.69 2.86 0.74
CA LEU A 173 15.68 1.42 0.45
C LEU A 173 15.26 0.62 1.70
N ARG A 174 15.79 0.96 2.87
CA ARG A 174 15.41 0.32 4.14
C ARG A 174 13.91 0.51 4.44
N LYS A 175 13.38 1.72 4.27
CA LYS A 175 11.95 2.03 4.48
C LYS A 175 11.06 1.23 3.52
N ILE A 176 11.46 1.10 2.26
CA ILE A 176 10.75 0.29 1.27
C ILE A 176 10.76 -1.18 1.67
N VAL A 177 11.92 -1.73 2.03
CA VAL A 177 12.01 -3.13 2.45
C VAL A 177 11.18 -3.38 3.72
N ASP A 178 11.27 -2.49 4.72
CA ASP A 178 10.41 -2.54 5.91
C ASP A 178 8.91 -2.52 5.57
N TYR A 179 8.52 -1.63 4.65
CA TYR A 179 7.15 -1.55 4.19
C TYR A 179 6.65 -2.87 3.60
N LEU A 180 7.46 -3.51 2.75
CA LEU A 180 7.13 -4.81 2.17
C LEU A 180 7.13 -5.95 3.20
N ARG A 181 8.05 -5.92 4.18
CA ARG A 181 7.99 -6.86 5.33
C ARG A 181 6.66 -6.77 6.04
N ARG A 182 6.19 -5.55 6.34
CA ARG A 182 4.92 -5.33 7.04
C ARG A 182 3.72 -5.77 6.21
N ILE A 183 3.78 -5.57 4.88
CA ILE A 183 2.77 -6.12 3.96
C ILE A 183 2.73 -7.65 4.03
N ARG A 184 3.88 -8.32 3.91
CA ARG A 184 3.95 -9.79 4.01
C ARG A 184 3.42 -10.30 5.34
N ILE A 185 3.85 -9.68 6.45
CA ILE A 185 3.50 -10.11 7.81
C ILE A 185 2.01 -9.87 8.11
N ALA A 186 1.36 -8.92 7.44
CA ALA A 186 -0.03 -8.56 7.67
C ALA A 186 -0.75 -8.28 6.34
N SER A 187 -0.84 -9.30 5.48
CA SER A 187 -1.35 -9.21 4.10
C SER A 187 -2.78 -8.66 4.01
N ASP A 188 -3.60 -8.92 5.03
CA ASP A 188 -5.00 -8.50 5.09
C ASP A 188 -5.18 -7.12 5.72
N ALA A 189 -4.10 -6.47 6.17
CA ALA A 189 -4.14 -5.13 6.74
C ALA A 189 -3.72 -4.09 5.70
N ALA A 190 -4.35 -2.91 5.76
CA ALA A 190 -3.87 -1.75 5.04
C ALA A 190 -2.60 -1.21 5.72
N ILE A 191 -1.43 -1.50 5.14
CA ILE A 191 -0.16 -1.02 5.68
C ILE A 191 0.07 0.42 5.21
N PRO A 192 0.28 1.41 6.10
CA PRO A 192 0.57 2.77 5.68
C PRO A 192 1.96 2.88 5.06
N LEU A 193 2.08 3.73 4.03
CA LEU A 193 3.36 4.09 3.44
C LEU A 193 4.31 4.67 4.52
N PRO A 194 5.62 4.35 4.49
CA PRO A 194 6.57 4.91 5.45
C PRO A 194 6.60 6.44 5.43
N THR A 195 6.79 7.04 6.60
CA THR A 195 7.04 8.48 6.70
C THR A 195 8.45 8.81 6.21
N SER A 196 8.59 9.93 5.51
CA SER A 196 9.86 10.40 4.97
C SER A 196 9.94 11.92 5.04
N THR A 197 11.12 12.44 5.32
CA THR A 197 11.42 13.88 5.18
C THR A 197 11.46 14.31 3.71
N SER A 198 11.65 13.34 2.82
CA SER A 198 11.60 13.50 1.36
C SER A 198 10.57 12.52 0.78
N PRO A 199 9.25 12.81 0.86
CA PRO A 199 8.22 11.92 0.31
C PRO A 199 8.36 11.68 -1.20
N GLY A 200 8.78 12.71 -1.95
CA GLY A 200 9.01 12.60 -3.39
C GLY A 200 10.09 11.57 -3.75
N GLU A 201 11.23 11.57 -3.03
CA GLU A 201 12.30 10.58 -3.23
C GLU A 201 11.87 9.16 -2.83
N LEU A 202 11.06 9.03 -1.78
CA LEU A 202 10.48 7.75 -1.40
C LEU A 202 9.54 7.21 -2.50
N LEU A 203 8.66 8.06 -3.06
CA LEU A 203 7.78 7.69 -4.17
C LEU A 203 8.57 7.34 -5.44
N TYR A 204 9.64 8.08 -5.73
CA TYR A 204 10.54 7.76 -6.83
C TYR A 204 11.17 6.38 -6.65
N ALA A 205 11.64 6.05 -5.44
CA ALA A 205 12.18 4.72 -5.16
C ALA A 205 11.11 3.62 -5.24
N CYS A 206 9.88 3.88 -4.78
CA CYS A 206 8.75 2.97 -4.99
C CYS A 206 8.48 2.72 -6.48
N GLU A 207 8.46 3.78 -7.31
CA GLU A 207 8.27 3.66 -8.76
C GLU A 207 9.41 2.86 -9.41
N MET A 208 10.67 3.16 -9.06
CA MET A 208 11.84 2.47 -9.57
C MET A 208 11.81 0.96 -9.32
N TYR A 209 11.28 0.55 -8.16
CA TYR A 209 11.18 -0.86 -7.77
C TYR A 209 9.81 -1.49 -8.07
N GLY A 210 8.94 -0.81 -8.83
CA GLY A 210 7.66 -1.38 -9.26
C GLY A 210 6.60 -1.51 -8.15
N LEU A 211 6.66 -0.66 -7.12
CA LEU A 211 5.84 -0.77 -5.90
C LEU A 211 4.63 0.16 -5.88
N MET A 212 4.28 0.76 -7.03
CA MET A 212 3.24 1.78 -7.08
C MET A 212 1.85 1.23 -6.75
N GLU A 213 1.56 -0.03 -7.09
CA GLU A 213 0.29 -0.67 -6.72
C GLU A 213 0.11 -0.72 -5.19
N GLN A 214 1.18 -1.04 -4.45
CA GLN A 214 1.16 -1.07 -2.99
C GLN A 214 0.97 0.34 -2.43
N VAL A 215 1.65 1.34 -3.01
CA VAL A 215 1.47 2.76 -2.65
C VAL A 215 0.00 3.18 -2.83
N TYR A 216 -0.63 2.77 -3.93
CA TYR A 216 -2.02 3.08 -4.22
C TYR A 216 -2.97 2.46 -3.19
N LEU A 217 -2.77 1.19 -2.83
CA LEU A 217 -3.56 0.50 -1.81
C LEU A 217 -3.42 1.15 -0.44
N SER A 218 -2.20 1.50 -0.03
CA SER A 218 -1.95 2.26 1.20
C SER A 218 -2.63 3.62 1.20
N MET A 219 -2.62 4.32 0.07
CA MET A 219 -3.24 5.64 -0.10
C MET A 219 -4.77 5.59 0.10
N ILE A 220 -5.42 4.53 -0.36
CA ILE A 220 -6.87 4.36 -0.22
C ILE A 220 -7.27 3.59 1.05
N GLY A 221 -6.29 3.09 1.82
CA GLY A 221 -6.54 2.35 3.06
C GLY A 221 -7.10 0.96 2.81
N LYS A 222 -6.73 0.33 1.68
CA LYS A 222 -7.10 -1.05 1.34
C LYS A 222 -5.95 -2.00 1.66
N SER A 223 -6.29 -3.26 1.95
CA SER A 223 -5.30 -4.31 2.13
C SER A 223 -4.49 -4.49 0.85
N HIS A 224 -3.28 -5.02 0.99
CA HIS A 224 -2.39 -5.27 -0.13
C HIS A 224 -2.77 -6.53 -0.93
N SER A 225 -3.84 -7.20 -0.52
CA SER A 225 -4.49 -8.28 -1.23
C SER A 225 -5.58 -7.71 -2.16
N HIS A 226 -5.61 -8.16 -3.42
CA HIS A 226 -6.74 -8.00 -4.34
C HIS A 226 -6.94 -6.66 -5.09
N ILE A 227 -5.86 -6.13 -5.69
CA ILE A 227 -5.99 -5.17 -6.80
C ILE A 227 -5.77 -5.87 -8.14
N GLN A 228 -6.56 -5.55 -9.15
CA GLN A 228 -6.34 -6.04 -10.51
C GLN A 228 -6.35 -4.87 -11.48
N CYS A 229 -5.28 -4.71 -12.25
CA CYS A 229 -5.25 -3.75 -13.35
C CYS A 229 -6.19 -4.23 -14.46
N ILE A 230 -7.21 -3.44 -14.77
CA ILE A 230 -8.17 -3.71 -15.85
C ILE A 230 -7.89 -2.86 -17.09
N LEU A 231 -7.12 -1.79 -16.99
CA LEU A 231 -6.73 -0.99 -18.15
C LEU A 231 -5.41 -0.26 -17.86
N LYS A 232 -4.44 -0.34 -18.77
CA LYS A 232 -3.18 0.39 -18.66
C LYS A 232 -2.74 0.93 -20.02
N SER A 233 -2.54 2.24 -20.10
CA SER A 233 -2.27 2.92 -21.38
C SER A 233 -0.96 2.53 -22.05
N SER A 234 0.00 2.01 -21.29
CA SER A 234 1.27 1.52 -21.83
C SER A 234 1.14 0.21 -22.62
N HIS A 235 0.04 -0.53 -22.44
CA HIS A 235 -0.20 -1.83 -23.07
C HIS A 235 -1.52 -1.90 -23.86
N ASP A 236 -2.53 -1.16 -23.42
CA ASP A 236 -3.89 -1.18 -23.98
C ASP A 236 -4.16 0.03 -24.89
N ASP A 237 -5.19 -0.08 -25.72
CA ASP A 237 -5.65 0.96 -26.66
C ASP A 237 -6.36 2.16 -25.99
N CYS A 238 -6.58 2.11 -24.66
CA CYS A 238 -7.33 3.09 -23.88
C CYS A 238 -8.73 3.40 -24.43
N GLU A 239 -9.31 2.48 -25.22
CA GLU A 239 -10.65 2.68 -25.75
C GLU A 239 -11.70 2.57 -24.65
N PHE A 240 -12.74 3.41 -24.74
CA PHE A 240 -13.84 3.39 -23.78
C PHE A 240 -14.56 2.04 -23.76
N HIS A 241 -14.71 1.40 -24.93
CA HIS A 241 -15.31 0.08 -25.03
C HIS A 241 -14.52 -0.97 -24.24
N THR A 242 -13.19 -0.94 -24.33
CA THR A 242 -12.30 -1.83 -23.57
C THR A 242 -12.51 -1.68 -22.06
N LEU A 243 -12.63 -0.45 -21.56
CA LEU A 243 -12.95 -0.21 -20.14
C LEU A 243 -14.30 -0.81 -19.74
N VAL A 244 -15.37 -0.50 -20.49
CA VAL A 244 -16.72 -0.99 -20.17
C VAL A 244 -16.77 -2.52 -20.19
N GLN A 245 -16.18 -3.15 -21.20
CA GLN A 245 -16.14 -4.61 -21.33
C GLN A 245 -15.38 -5.26 -20.17
N ARG A 246 -14.24 -4.71 -19.75
CA ARG A 246 -13.43 -5.27 -18.66
C ARG A 246 -14.02 -4.98 -17.28
N ALA A 247 -14.81 -3.92 -17.15
CA ALA A 247 -15.52 -3.59 -15.92
C ALA A 247 -16.86 -4.36 -15.77
N GLU A 248 -17.35 -4.98 -16.85
CA GLU A 248 -18.64 -5.68 -16.84
C GLU A 248 -18.67 -6.80 -15.80
N GLY A 249 -19.71 -6.78 -14.95
CA GLY A 249 -19.91 -7.77 -13.89
C GLY A 249 -19.07 -7.55 -12.62
N LEU A 250 -18.06 -6.68 -12.66
CA LEU A 250 -17.28 -6.34 -11.46
C LEU A 250 -18.16 -5.57 -10.46
N GLN A 251 -18.14 -6.01 -9.20
CA GLN A 251 -18.91 -5.39 -8.11
C GLN A 251 -18.07 -4.46 -7.24
N GLY A 252 -16.75 -4.53 -7.39
CA GLY A 252 -15.78 -3.82 -6.58
C GLY A 252 -15.65 -2.34 -6.94
N GLY A 253 -14.92 -1.61 -6.09
CA GLY A 253 -14.53 -0.22 -6.37
C GLY A 253 -13.53 -0.12 -7.52
N LEU A 254 -13.32 1.10 -7.99
CA LEU A 254 -12.36 1.40 -9.04
C LEU A 254 -11.37 2.46 -8.58
N LEU A 255 -10.11 2.29 -8.97
CA LEU A 255 -9.08 3.29 -8.80
C LEU A 255 -8.56 3.71 -10.18
N PHE A 256 -8.79 4.98 -10.52
CA PHE A 256 -8.22 5.61 -11.70
C PHE A 256 -6.95 6.34 -11.28
N VAL A 257 -5.81 5.99 -11.88
CA VAL A 257 -4.54 6.71 -11.72
C VAL A 257 -4.20 7.36 -13.05
N VAL A 258 -3.99 8.67 -13.02
CA VAL A 258 -3.80 9.47 -14.23
C VAL A 258 -2.53 10.30 -14.07
N GLU A 259 -1.67 10.20 -15.07
CA GLU A 259 -0.52 11.09 -15.24
C GLU A 259 -0.79 12.06 -16.39
N SER A 260 -0.75 13.36 -16.11
CA SER A 260 -0.91 14.39 -17.15
C SER A 260 0.41 14.68 -17.89
N GLU A 261 0.29 15.11 -19.15
CA GLU A 261 1.42 15.34 -20.06
C GLU A 261 2.54 16.29 -19.56
N ARG A 262 3.69 16.14 -20.23
CA ARG A 262 5.06 16.54 -19.85
C ARG A 262 5.31 18.03 -19.62
N GLU A 263 5.57 18.37 -18.37
CA GLU A 263 6.52 19.42 -17.98
C GLU A 263 7.66 18.79 -17.15
N ALA A 264 8.59 19.61 -16.64
CA ALA A 264 9.68 19.17 -15.76
C ALA A 264 9.20 18.44 -14.49
N ARG A 265 7.91 18.55 -14.13
CA ARG A 265 7.27 17.86 -13.01
C ARG A 265 6.14 16.97 -13.51
N ARG A 266 6.17 15.69 -13.12
CA ARG A 266 5.09 14.75 -13.39
C ARG A 266 3.93 15.03 -12.43
N HIS A 267 2.82 15.51 -12.97
CA HIS A 267 1.56 15.60 -12.23
C HIS A 267 0.84 14.26 -12.33
N ARG A 268 0.83 13.51 -11.22
CA ARG A 268 0.11 12.26 -11.08
C ARG A 268 -0.94 12.42 -9.99
N PHE A 269 -2.17 12.03 -10.31
CA PHE A 269 -3.28 12.06 -9.38
C PHE A 269 -4.11 10.79 -9.54
N ALA A 270 -4.95 10.53 -8.55
CA ALA A 270 -5.86 9.40 -8.59
C ALA A 270 -7.28 9.79 -8.18
N CYS A 271 -8.24 8.99 -8.63
CA CYS A 271 -9.64 9.05 -8.24
C CYS A 271 -10.09 7.66 -7.83
N HIS A 272 -10.44 7.51 -6.55
CA HIS A 272 -11.02 6.30 -6.01
C HIS A 272 -12.54 6.42 -5.99
N ILE A 273 -13.20 5.41 -6.54
CA ILE A 273 -14.65 5.26 -6.57
C ILE A 273 -15.00 4.00 -5.77
N ASP A 274 -15.79 4.16 -4.72
CA ASP A 274 -16.31 3.04 -3.95
C ASP A 274 -17.63 2.56 -4.58
N GLY A 275 -17.50 1.74 -5.62
CA GLY A 275 -18.61 1.15 -6.34
C GLY A 275 -18.25 0.77 -7.78
N PRO A 276 -19.11 -0.03 -8.43
CA PRO A 276 -18.86 -0.53 -9.77
C PRO A 276 -19.06 0.53 -10.85
N LEU A 277 -18.43 0.31 -12.01
CA LEU A 277 -18.74 1.06 -13.24
C LEU A 277 -19.89 0.39 -13.97
N ILE A 278 -21.03 1.07 -13.99
CA ILE A 278 -22.25 0.58 -14.62
C ILE A 278 -22.50 1.40 -15.89
N ALA A 279 -22.35 0.76 -17.05
CA ALA A 279 -22.76 1.35 -18.32
C ALA A 279 -24.29 1.21 -18.52
N PRO A 280 -24.96 2.17 -19.17
CA PRO A 280 -26.37 2.03 -19.51
C PRO A 280 -26.59 0.91 -20.54
N SER A 281 -27.74 0.24 -20.46
CA SER A 281 -28.14 -0.78 -21.42
C SER A 281 -28.48 -0.22 -22.81
N ASP A 282 -28.94 1.03 -22.88
CA ASP A 282 -29.12 1.75 -24.14
C ASP A 282 -27.75 2.34 -24.56
N PRO A 283 -27.23 1.98 -25.75
CA PRO A 283 -25.91 2.44 -26.20
C PRO A 283 -25.83 3.96 -26.40
N THR A 284 -26.95 4.67 -26.49
CA THR A 284 -27.00 6.13 -26.69
C THR A 284 -27.28 6.91 -25.40
N ALA A 285 -27.72 6.25 -24.34
CA ALA A 285 -28.07 6.88 -23.08
C ALA A 285 -26.84 7.22 -22.22
N GLU A 286 -27.07 7.89 -21.10
CA GLU A 286 -26.14 8.03 -19.99
C GLU A 286 -26.76 7.46 -18.72
N LEU A 287 -25.92 6.94 -17.82
CA LEU A 287 -26.34 6.48 -16.50
C LEU A 287 -25.55 7.21 -15.43
N CYS A 288 -26.27 7.86 -14.50
CA CYS A 288 -25.68 8.45 -13.31
C CYS A 288 -25.88 7.52 -12.10
N THR A 289 -24.80 7.19 -11.42
CA THR A 289 -24.77 6.30 -10.26
C THR A 289 -24.15 7.03 -9.07
N GLY A 290 -24.84 7.05 -7.94
CA GLY A 290 -24.30 7.56 -6.69
C GLY A 290 -23.27 6.59 -6.10
N CYS A 291 -22.09 7.11 -5.76
CA CYS A 291 -20.98 6.32 -5.22
C CYS A 291 -19.99 7.24 -4.51
N PRO A 292 -19.42 6.86 -3.34
CA PRO A 292 -18.36 7.64 -2.72
C PRO A 292 -17.18 7.85 -3.67
N VAL A 293 -16.73 9.11 -3.76
CA VAL A 293 -15.59 9.51 -4.61
C VAL A 293 -14.57 10.25 -3.76
N THR A 294 -13.29 9.87 -3.91
CA THR A 294 -12.17 10.57 -3.29
C THR A 294 -11.08 10.83 -4.32
N PHE A 295 -10.55 12.06 -4.33
CA PHE A 295 -9.39 12.40 -5.15
C PHE A 295 -8.11 12.39 -4.33
N TYR A 296 -7.00 12.11 -5.00
CA TYR A 296 -5.66 12.14 -4.43
C TYR A 296 -4.71 12.83 -5.38
N SER A 297 -3.93 13.80 -4.90
CA SER A 297 -2.73 14.26 -5.59
C SER A 297 -1.55 13.42 -5.14
N ILE A 298 -0.92 12.68 -6.05
CA ILE A 298 0.24 11.84 -5.77
C ILE A 298 1.52 12.65 -5.93
N SER A 299 1.60 13.47 -6.98
CA SER A 299 2.74 14.36 -7.25
C SER A 299 2.33 15.58 -8.08
N GLY A 300 3.13 16.65 -8.01
CA GLY A 300 3.02 17.83 -8.87
C GLY A 300 2.15 18.96 -8.31
N ALA A 301 0.89 18.69 -7.93
CA ALA A 301 -0.07 19.74 -7.59
C ALA A 301 0.19 20.44 -6.23
N PHE A 302 0.85 19.76 -5.31
CA PHE A 302 1.19 20.25 -3.97
C PHE A 302 2.71 20.22 -3.75
N GLU A 303 3.19 20.91 -2.72
CA GLU A 303 4.61 20.86 -2.33
C GLU A 303 5.06 19.44 -1.99
N GLU A 304 6.30 19.07 -2.32
CA GLU A 304 6.78 17.69 -2.16
C GLU A 304 6.77 17.22 -0.70
N ALA A 305 6.97 18.15 0.24
CA ALA A 305 6.88 17.91 1.68
C ALA A 305 5.46 17.50 2.14
N ASP A 306 4.42 17.82 1.35
CA ASP A 306 3.05 17.45 1.69
C ASP A 306 2.71 15.98 1.43
N GLY A 307 3.56 15.28 0.65
CA GLY A 307 3.36 13.89 0.24
C GLY A 307 2.09 13.70 -0.60
N ILE A 308 1.45 12.53 -0.46
CA ILE A 308 0.17 12.26 -1.10
C ILE A 308 -0.93 13.03 -0.38
N VAL A 309 -1.69 13.83 -1.13
CA VAL A 309 -2.74 14.71 -0.58
C VAL A 309 -4.12 14.20 -0.95
N LYS A 310 -4.90 13.79 0.06
CA LYS A 310 -6.31 13.38 -0.07
C LYS A 310 -7.22 14.60 -0.15
N ILE A 311 -8.18 14.57 -1.08
CA ILE A 311 -9.14 15.65 -1.34
C ILE A 311 -10.55 15.04 -1.27
N ALA A 312 -11.34 15.53 -0.30
CA ALA A 312 -12.71 15.06 -0.09
C ALA A 312 -13.68 15.74 -1.06
N ILE A 313 -14.59 14.95 -1.63
CA ILE A 313 -15.64 15.47 -2.52
C ILE A 313 -16.94 15.67 -1.72
N PRO A 314 -17.64 16.80 -1.88
CA PRO A 314 -18.93 17.04 -1.21
C PRO A 314 -19.93 15.90 -1.47
N ASN A 315 -20.71 15.53 -0.45
CA ASN A 315 -21.62 14.37 -0.53
C ASN A 315 -22.65 14.47 -1.66
N ASP A 316 -23.13 15.67 -1.99
CA ASP A 316 -24.06 15.94 -3.10
C ASP A 316 -23.40 15.81 -4.49
N GLN A 317 -22.09 15.58 -4.52
CA GLN A 317 -21.26 15.46 -5.71
C GLN A 317 -20.59 14.09 -5.80
N GLN A 318 -20.92 13.16 -4.91
CA GLN A 318 -20.39 11.79 -4.91
C GLN A 318 -21.22 10.91 -5.85
N TRP A 319 -20.93 11.05 -7.14
CA TRP A 319 -21.54 10.26 -8.20
C TRP A 319 -20.62 10.16 -9.42
N MET A 320 -20.89 9.17 -10.26
CA MET A 320 -20.26 8.95 -11.56
C MET A 320 -21.34 8.87 -12.63
N THR A 321 -21.08 9.45 -13.80
CA THR A 321 -21.93 9.32 -14.99
C THR A 321 -21.14 8.65 -16.10
N VAL A 322 -21.73 7.60 -16.69
CA VAL A 322 -21.13 6.78 -17.73
C VAL A 322 -22.02 6.84 -18.97
N ALA A 323 -21.44 7.15 -20.12
CA ALA A 323 -22.15 7.10 -21.40
C ALA A 323 -22.33 5.65 -21.87
N GLY A 324 -23.36 5.39 -22.67
CA GLY A 324 -23.42 4.21 -23.51
C GLY A 324 -22.30 4.22 -24.56
N THR A 325 -22.06 3.08 -25.19
CA THR A 325 -20.95 2.91 -26.17
C THR A 325 -21.02 3.92 -27.32
N GLN A 326 -22.21 4.33 -27.73
CA GLN A 326 -22.48 5.33 -28.78
C GLN A 326 -22.91 6.71 -28.22
N GLY A 327 -23.17 6.79 -26.91
CA GLY A 327 -23.61 8.00 -26.23
C GLY A 327 -22.48 8.95 -25.86
N THR A 328 -22.87 10.03 -25.18
CA THR A 328 -21.97 11.02 -24.59
C THR A 328 -22.57 11.54 -23.31
N VAL A 329 -21.72 11.78 -22.31
CA VAL A 329 -22.09 12.58 -21.14
C VAL A 329 -21.94 14.05 -21.52
N THR A 330 -22.91 14.88 -21.14
CA THR A 330 -22.88 16.34 -21.38
C THR A 330 -22.93 17.14 -20.09
N ASN A 331 -22.30 18.32 -20.06
CA ASN A 331 -22.52 19.26 -18.95
C ASN A 331 -23.93 19.88 -19.04
N THR A 332 -24.32 20.62 -18.01
CA THR A 332 -25.60 21.34 -17.93
C THR A 332 -25.84 22.30 -19.11
N ASP A 333 -24.77 22.79 -19.74
CA ASP A 333 -24.84 23.71 -20.87
C ASP A 333 -24.86 22.98 -22.23
N GLY A 334 -24.66 21.66 -22.25
CA GLY A 334 -24.57 20.86 -23.48
C GLY A 334 -23.32 21.12 -24.33
N VAL A 335 -22.29 21.74 -23.76
CA VAL A 335 -21.10 22.25 -24.49
C VAL A 335 -19.92 21.29 -24.46
N LEU A 336 -19.76 20.51 -23.37
CA LEU A 336 -18.66 19.56 -23.25
C LEU A 336 -19.18 18.14 -23.34
N HIS A 337 -18.52 17.34 -24.17
CA HIS A 337 -18.84 15.94 -24.42
C HIS A 337 -17.74 15.03 -23.87
N CYS A 338 -18.08 14.07 -23.01
CA CYS A 338 -17.15 13.03 -22.53
C CYS A 338 -17.79 11.64 -22.47
N LYS A 339 -16.99 10.62 -22.12
CA LYS A 339 -17.46 9.24 -21.93
C LYS A 339 -17.74 8.89 -20.48
N VAL A 340 -16.94 9.42 -19.57
CA VAL A 340 -17.08 9.20 -18.13
C VAL A 340 -16.86 10.51 -17.39
N ALA A 341 -17.78 10.87 -16.49
CA ALA A 341 -17.67 12.01 -15.59
C ALA A 341 -17.74 11.53 -14.13
N ILE A 342 -16.79 11.91 -13.29
CA ILE A 342 -16.65 11.40 -11.92
C ILE A 342 -16.62 12.54 -10.91
N GLY A 343 -17.25 12.31 -9.75
CA GLY A 343 -17.21 13.22 -8.61
C GLY A 343 -17.90 14.55 -8.91
N GLY A 344 -19.12 14.52 -9.45
CA GLY A 344 -19.81 15.75 -9.81
C GLY A 344 -19.25 16.41 -11.06
N GLY A 345 -18.62 15.62 -11.94
CA GLY A 345 -17.90 16.12 -13.10
C GLY A 345 -16.56 16.79 -12.77
N ARG A 346 -15.88 16.43 -11.67
CA ARG A 346 -14.53 16.94 -11.35
C ARG A 346 -13.43 16.27 -12.15
N LEU A 347 -13.70 15.08 -12.66
CA LEU A 347 -12.84 14.37 -13.62
C LEU A 347 -13.68 13.91 -14.79
N TRP A 348 -13.24 14.25 -15.99
CA TRP A 348 -13.85 13.89 -17.26
C TRP A 348 -12.85 13.08 -18.06
N LEU A 349 -13.28 11.95 -18.62
CA LEU A 349 -12.46 11.08 -19.46
C LEU A 349 -13.04 10.98 -20.87
N GLY A 350 -12.16 10.98 -21.87
CA GLY A 350 -12.54 11.00 -23.29
C GLY A 350 -13.26 12.27 -23.73
N CYS A 351 -12.83 13.44 -23.24
CA CYS A 351 -13.50 14.71 -23.51
C CYS A 351 -13.06 15.38 -24.84
N ALA A 352 -14.00 16.01 -25.55
CA ALA A 352 -13.70 16.95 -26.63
C ALA A 352 -14.87 17.92 -26.89
N LYS A 353 -14.63 18.98 -27.70
CA LYS A 353 -15.55 20.11 -27.88
C LYS A 353 -16.82 19.77 -28.67
N ASP A 354 -16.72 18.97 -29.73
CA ASP A 354 -17.86 18.71 -30.63
C ASP A 354 -18.40 17.28 -30.51
N ARG A 355 -17.56 16.35 -30.08
CA ARG A 355 -17.86 14.93 -29.85
C ARG A 355 -16.87 14.37 -28.85
N PRO A 356 -17.18 13.29 -28.11
CA PRO A 356 -16.19 12.62 -27.28
C PRO A 356 -14.93 12.26 -28.07
N ALA A 357 -13.79 12.23 -27.37
CA ALA A 357 -12.57 11.71 -27.97
C ALA A 357 -12.72 10.22 -28.32
N GLY A 358 -11.91 9.74 -29.27
CA GLY A 358 -11.91 8.33 -29.68
C GLY A 358 -11.41 7.39 -28.59
N ASP A 359 -10.65 7.90 -27.62
CA ASP A 359 -10.12 7.18 -26.47
C ASP A 359 -10.39 7.95 -25.16
N LEU A 360 -10.01 7.35 -24.03
CA LEU A 360 -10.17 7.96 -22.70
C LEU A 360 -9.13 9.01 -22.35
N ARG A 361 -8.07 9.18 -23.16
CA ARG A 361 -6.86 9.92 -22.74
C ARG A 361 -7.04 11.42 -22.67
N ARG A 362 -7.98 11.97 -23.45
CA ARG A 362 -8.34 13.38 -23.32
C ARG A 362 -9.18 13.58 -22.07
N CYS A 363 -8.61 14.28 -21.11
CA CYS A 363 -9.20 14.47 -19.80
C CYS A 363 -9.47 15.94 -19.52
N ALA A 364 -10.41 16.20 -18.62
CA ALA A 364 -10.51 17.46 -17.93
C ALA A 364 -10.62 17.23 -16.42
N GLN A 365 -9.90 18.01 -15.62
CA GLN A 365 -9.86 17.81 -14.18
C GLN A 365 -9.83 19.15 -13.44
N TRP A 366 -10.71 19.26 -12.44
CA TRP A 366 -10.76 20.41 -11.54
C TRP A 366 -11.36 20.08 -10.18
N VAL A 367 -11.04 20.91 -9.19
CA VAL A 367 -11.64 20.93 -7.85
C VAL A 367 -11.90 22.37 -7.43
N LYS A 368 -12.86 22.62 -6.54
CA LYS A 368 -13.07 23.98 -6.03
C LYS A 368 -11.97 24.36 -5.05
N ARG A 369 -11.57 25.63 -4.99
CA ARG A 369 -10.60 26.11 -3.99
C ARG A 369 -10.99 25.76 -2.55
N ILE A 370 -12.29 25.79 -2.24
CA ILE A 370 -12.82 25.44 -0.92
C ILE A 370 -12.70 23.95 -0.58
N GLU A 371 -12.43 23.10 -1.58
CA GLU A 371 -12.26 21.65 -1.43
C GLU A 371 -10.78 21.28 -1.18
N LEU A 372 -9.85 22.21 -1.40
CA LEU A 372 -8.43 21.96 -1.13
C LEU A 372 -8.20 21.81 0.38
N PRO A 373 -7.42 20.81 0.82
CA PRO A 373 -7.22 20.52 2.23
C PRO A 373 -6.47 21.65 2.94
N VAL A 374 -6.94 21.98 4.15
CA VAL A 374 -6.31 22.97 5.03
C VAL A 374 -4.92 22.48 5.46
N GLY A 375 -3.95 23.39 5.49
CA GLY A 375 -2.58 23.09 5.91
C GLY A 375 -1.71 22.43 4.83
N LYS A 376 -2.24 22.29 3.60
CA LYS A 376 -1.49 21.82 2.44
C LYS A 376 -1.17 22.97 1.49
N THR A 377 -0.01 22.93 0.87
CA THR A 377 0.51 24.00 0.00
C THR A 377 0.27 23.65 -1.45
N TYR A 378 -0.85 24.10 -2.00
CA TYR A 378 -1.15 23.98 -3.42
C TYR A 378 -0.26 24.92 -4.26
N ARG A 379 0.30 24.41 -5.36
CA ARG A 379 1.29 25.12 -6.19
C ARG A 379 0.72 25.69 -7.48
N GLY A 380 -0.43 25.19 -7.92
CA GLY A 380 -1.03 25.57 -9.18
C GLY A 380 -1.69 26.94 -9.14
N GLY A 381 -2.04 27.45 -10.32
CA GLY A 381 -2.91 28.61 -10.46
C GLY A 381 -4.37 28.28 -10.14
N PHE A 382 -5.15 29.32 -9.87
CA PHE A 382 -6.61 29.24 -9.88
C PHE A 382 -7.14 29.81 -11.19
N PHE A 383 -8.13 29.15 -11.78
CA PHE A 383 -8.78 29.60 -13.00
C PHE A 383 -10.28 29.84 -12.77
N HIS A 384 -10.84 30.74 -13.59
CA HIS A 384 -12.14 31.39 -13.41
C HIS A 384 -12.27 32.18 -12.10
N ASP A 385 -13.19 33.16 -12.10
CA ASP A 385 -13.47 34.02 -10.94
C ASP A 385 -13.95 33.23 -9.71
N ASN A 386 -14.47 32.02 -9.94
CA ASN A 386 -14.97 31.11 -8.91
C ASN A 386 -13.86 30.33 -8.18
N GLY A 387 -12.60 30.45 -8.61
CA GLY A 387 -11.44 29.85 -7.94
C GLY A 387 -11.40 28.33 -8.05
N TYR A 388 -11.31 27.80 -9.26
CA TYR A 388 -11.05 26.37 -9.47
C TYR A 388 -9.54 26.09 -9.49
N ALA A 389 -9.15 24.95 -8.92
CA ALA A 389 -7.82 24.39 -8.96
C ALA A 389 -7.80 23.11 -9.81
N THR A 390 -6.63 22.64 -10.20
CA THR A 390 -6.45 21.38 -10.93
C THR A 390 -5.30 20.58 -10.31
N LEU A 391 -5.42 19.25 -10.32
CA LEU A 391 -4.40 18.30 -9.89
C LEU A 391 -3.49 17.90 -11.06
N ALA A 392 -3.94 18.14 -12.29
CA ALA A 392 -3.17 17.99 -13.50
C ALA A 392 -2.32 19.24 -13.80
N THR A 393 -1.55 19.22 -14.88
CA THR A 393 -0.82 20.39 -15.39
C THR A 393 -1.76 21.50 -15.87
N SER A 394 -2.93 21.16 -16.41
CA SER A 394 -3.93 22.10 -16.90
C SER A 394 -5.36 21.56 -16.75
N PHE A 395 -6.36 22.45 -16.80
CA PHE A 395 -7.78 22.08 -16.71
C PHE A 395 -8.17 20.97 -17.70
N GLY A 396 -7.82 21.15 -18.98
CA GLY A 396 -7.95 20.13 -20.01
C GLY A 396 -6.56 19.68 -20.44
N PHE A 397 -6.35 18.37 -20.54
CA PHE A 397 -5.05 17.77 -20.86
C PHE A 397 -5.21 16.43 -21.56
N THR A 398 -4.15 15.96 -22.21
CA THR A 398 -4.04 14.56 -22.63
C THR A 398 -3.24 13.84 -21.56
N CYS A 399 -3.73 12.71 -21.05
CA CYS A 399 -2.94 11.93 -20.10
C CYS A 399 -1.75 11.27 -20.82
N ALA A 400 -0.58 11.36 -20.22
CA ALA A 400 0.61 10.64 -20.66
C ALA A 400 0.54 9.16 -20.25
N ASP A 401 -0.07 8.89 -19.11
CA ASP A 401 -0.36 7.52 -18.66
C ASP A 401 -1.71 7.46 -17.94
N MET A 402 -2.36 6.30 -18.03
CA MET A 402 -3.62 6.00 -17.36
C MET A 402 -3.62 4.53 -16.97
N GLU A 403 -3.87 4.30 -15.69
CA GLU A 403 -4.06 2.97 -15.12
C GLU A 403 -5.42 2.94 -14.42
N ILE A 404 -6.19 1.90 -14.65
CA ILE A 404 -7.48 1.68 -14.00
C ILE A 404 -7.43 0.30 -13.36
N TYR A 405 -7.69 0.29 -12.07
CA TYR A 405 -7.70 -0.91 -11.26
C TYR A 405 -9.09 -1.18 -10.72
N THR A 406 -9.44 -2.45 -10.60
CA THR A 406 -10.56 -2.89 -9.75
C THR A 406 -10.03 -3.30 -8.39
N LEU A 407 -10.81 -2.98 -7.37
CA LEU A 407 -10.59 -3.33 -5.98
C LEU A 407 -11.62 -4.40 -5.65
N GLN A 408 -11.19 -5.65 -5.44
CA GLN A 408 -12.16 -6.67 -5.07
C GLN A 408 -12.82 -6.32 -3.73
N PRO A 409 -14.10 -6.69 -3.53
CA PRO A 409 -14.73 -6.56 -2.22
C PRO A 409 -13.89 -7.30 -1.19
N ASP A 410 -13.67 -6.68 -0.02
CA ASP A 410 -12.93 -7.32 1.06
C ASP A 410 -13.55 -8.71 1.33
N CYS A 411 -12.77 -9.78 1.08
CA CYS A 411 -13.21 -11.18 1.00
C CYS A 411 -13.85 -11.71 2.30
N GLY A 412 -13.85 -10.90 3.36
CA GLY A 412 -14.36 -11.22 4.69
C GLY A 412 -15.84 -11.56 4.74
N TRP A 413 -16.62 -11.32 3.67
CA TRP A 413 -18.05 -11.66 3.61
C TRP A 413 -18.37 -12.84 2.69
N GLU A 414 -17.49 -13.18 1.74
CA GLU A 414 -17.76 -14.26 0.78
C GLU A 414 -17.58 -15.64 1.42
N TRP A 415 -16.65 -15.79 2.37
CA TRP A 415 -16.58 -17.02 3.18
C TRP A 415 -17.81 -17.17 4.09
N LEU A 416 -18.32 -16.08 4.67
CA LEU A 416 -19.56 -16.10 5.45
C LEU A 416 -20.77 -16.45 4.58
N ARG A 417 -20.80 -15.99 3.32
CA ARG A 417 -21.82 -16.38 2.34
C ARG A 417 -21.71 -17.85 1.96
N ALA A 418 -20.50 -18.34 1.66
CA ALA A 418 -20.27 -19.74 1.35
C ALA A 418 -20.60 -20.66 2.54
N VAL A 419 -20.26 -20.25 3.77
CA VAL A 419 -20.61 -20.97 5.00
C VAL A 419 -22.11 -20.89 5.28
N ALA A 420 -22.75 -19.73 5.06
CA ALA A 420 -24.19 -19.59 5.19
C ALA A 420 -24.93 -20.45 4.15
N ASP A 421 -24.46 -20.50 2.90
CA ASP A 421 -25.04 -21.35 1.85
C ASP A 421 -24.86 -22.83 2.19
N VAL A 422 -23.72 -23.23 2.77
CA VAL A 422 -23.51 -24.61 3.27
C VAL A 422 -24.39 -24.94 4.50
N LEU A 423 -24.58 -23.99 5.41
CA LEU A 423 -25.39 -24.18 6.64
C LEU A 423 -26.90 -24.03 6.41
N LEU A 424 -27.32 -23.31 5.37
CA LEU A 424 -28.73 -23.01 5.05
C LEU A 424 -29.24 -23.78 3.83
N SER A 425 -28.40 -24.58 3.17
CA SER A 425 -28.85 -25.55 2.17
C SER A 425 -29.76 -26.57 2.84
N PRO A 426 -31.04 -26.72 2.42
CA PRO A 426 -31.88 -27.77 2.94
C PRO A 426 -31.28 -29.12 2.55
N SER A 427 -30.98 -29.95 3.56
CA SER A 427 -30.54 -31.32 3.38
C SER A 427 -31.53 -32.08 2.51
N THR A 428 -31.14 -32.39 1.27
CA THR A 428 -31.85 -33.33 0.39
C THR A 428 -31.59 -34.77 0.80
#